data_AF-A0A7V5SCW9-F1
#
_entry.id   AF-A0A7V5SCW9-F1
#
_cell.length_a   1.000
_cell.length_b   1.000
_cell.length_c   1.000
_cell.angle_alpha   90.00
_cell.angle_beta   90.00
_cell.angle_gamma   90.00
#
_symmetry.space_group_name_H-M   'P 1'
#
loop_
_entity.id
_entity.type
_entity.pdbx_description
1 polymer ?
#
loop_
_entity_poly.entity_id
_entity_poly.type
_entity_poly.pdbx_seq_one_letter_code
_entity_poly.pdbx_strand_id
1 'polypeptide(L)'
;YCTAGKIAAVFERCARYMAGDPALAPLVAWDWRQPPWETILEIRKSFPIDRSTLVEALRRQNAPFLPDDAALQENIEALQAPHTFTITTGQQPGWLTGPLYTVVKAAHTLLLAQQLNRAFAGRYRFVPVFWIAAEDHDAEEVRSVALSWTETLRYEGRFCGAVGRHRIEPAFPQRAYDLAIEQYWTVGKPWEMAFRESMHALFHGTGLVGLSPDDPALKTLVAPLWVREIKERLTGHAHALATQYLASIGERPLLHPRPVNLFWLSDTERRYPTPSEEEALLQAAYQTPERLSPNVLLRPLMQEFILPNIAYVAGPGEVAYWLELLPVFEAFGVPMPVVYPRKRVRVITEPVPPLPEGLSVEQLWSLSQARLRTLLAESWGAALVKEAIAWWQRHRPPIEELLQKPGFASSGRQLLRLWQQAGQSIRRAALRQALHKYAPQIDAILRFRSRIEPEGRSQERTLNIHAFAPQAPAQWVQDFIHHMANTPSEMVHIMPTAHS
;
A
#
# COMPACT_ATOMS: atom_id res chain seq x y z
N TYR A 1 18.32 7.55 11.79
CA TYR A 1 19.21 6.59 11.11
C TYR A 1 18.74 5.12 11.19
N CYS A 2 18.05 4.66 12.23
CA CYS A 2 17.52 3.27 12.31
C CYS A 2 16.19 3.04 11.53
N THR A 3 15.44 4.10 11.24
CA THR A 3 14.15 4.05 10.50
C THR A 3 14.31 3.98 8.98
N ALA A 4 15.32 4.66 8.41
CA ALA A 4 15.56 4.68 6.96
C ALA A 4 15.92 3.30 6.40
N GLY A 5 16.73 2.52 7.13
CA GLY A 5 17.10 1.15 6.72
C GLY A 5 15.93 0.16 6.79
N LYS A 6 15.04 0.29 7.79
CA LYS A 6 13.82 -0.52 7.89
C LYS A 6 12.83 -0.20 6.77
N ILE A 7 12.66 1.10 6.46
CA ILE A 7 11.81 1.52 5.34
C ILE A 7 12.35 1.00 4.01
N ALA A 8 13.67 1.06 3.79
CA ALA A 8 14.30 0.50 2.59
C ALA A 8 14.05 -1.01 2.45
N ALA A 9 14.26 -1.79 3.52
CA ALA A 9 14.04 -3.24 3.51
C ALA A 9 12.59 -3.62 3.19
N VAL A 10 11.61 -2.86 3.71
CA VAL A 10 10.18 -3.05 3.39
C VAL A 10 9.92 -2.89 1.89
N PHE A 11 10.38 -1.76 1.32
CA PHE A 11 10.16 -1.49 -0.10
C PHE A 11 10.93 -2.45 -1.01
N GLU A 12 12.13 -2.88 -0.59
CA GLU A 12 12.93 -3.86 -1.32
C GLU A 12 12.24 -5.23 -1.36
N ARG A 13 11.80 -5.78 -0.22
CA ARG A 13 11.06 -7.05 -0.20
C ARG A 13 9.78 -6.97 -1.03
N CYS A 14 9.02 -5.89 -0.89
CA CYS A 14 7.82 -5.68 -1.69
C CYS A 14 8.15 -5.65 -3.19
N ALA A 15 9.22 -4.98 -3.60
CA ALA A 15 9.63 -4.93 -5.01
C ALA A 15 10.06 -6.33 -5.53
N ARG A 16 10.80 -7.10 -4.72
CA ARG A 16 11.18 -8.49 -5.03
C ARG A 16 9.93 -9.38 -5.18
N TYR A 17 8.95 -9.26 -4.29
CA TYR A 17 7.67 -9.98 -4.39
C TYR A 17 6.89 -9.60 -5.65
N MET A 18 6.81 -8.31 -5.97
CA MET A 18 6.15 -7.84 -7.18
C MET A 18 6.85 -8.36 -8.46
N ALA A 19 8.19 -8.47 -8.44
CA ALA A 19 8.97 -9.07 -9.51
C ALA A 19 8.87 -10.62 -9.55
N GLY A 20 8.30 -11.24 -8.52
CA GLY A 20 8.25 -12.68 -8.28
C GLY A 20 9.63 -13.31 -8.22
N ASP A 21 10.49 -12.72 -7.40
CA ASP A 21 11.79 -13.27 -7.04
C ASP A 21 11.64 -14.72 -6.51
N PRO A 22 12.26 -15.72 -7.17
CA PRO A 22 12.20 -17.12 -6.74
C PRO A 22 12.66 -17.35 -5.29
N ALA A 23 13.54 -16.49 -4.76
CA ALA A 23 14.02 -16.59 -3.38
C ALA A 23 12.95 -16.27 -2.33
N LEU A 24 11.82 -15.68 -2.71
CA LEU A 24 10.69 -15.46 -1.80
C LEU A 24 9.63 -16.57 -1.91
N ALA A 25 9.70 -17.46 -2.89
CA ALA A 25 8.66 -18.45 -3.18
C ALA A 25 8.24 -19.30 -1.96
N PRO A 26 9.14 -19.75 -1.06
CA PRO A 26 8.75 -20.49 0.14
C PRO A 26 7.95 -19.71 1.19
N LEU A 27 7.82 -18.39 1.04
CA LEU A 27 7.02 -17.51 1.89
C LEU A 27 5.76 -17.00 1.18
N VAL A 28 5.51 -17.43 -0.05
CA VAL A 28 4.40 -16.97 -0.89
C VAL A 28 3.35 -18.07 -1.00
N ALA A 29 2.17 -17.83 -0.45
CA ALA A 29 1.04 -18.76 -0.56
C ALA A 29 0.55 -18.90 -2.02
N TRP A 30 0.44 -17.77 -2.71
CA TRP A 30 -0.14 -17.67 -4.05
C TRP A 30 0.62 -16.63 -4.87
N ASP A 31 0.94 -16.94 -6.13
CA ASP A 31 1.50 -15.95 -7.05
C ASP A 31 0.42 -14.94 -7.45
N TRP A 32 0.52 -13.72 -6.93
CA TRP A 32 -0.45 -12.65 -7.21
C TRP A 32 -0.54 -12.26 -8.69
N ARG A 33 0.52 -12.52 -9.48
CA ARG A 33 0.58 -12.16 -10.91
C ARG A 33 -0.29 -13.08 -11.76
N GLN A 34 -0.43 -14.33 -11.32
CA GLN A 34 -1.28 -15.35 -11.96
C GLN A 34 -1.97 -16.19 -10.88
N PRO A 35 -2.92 -15.62 -10.12
CA PRO A 35 -3.52 -16.33 -9.01
C PRO A 35 -4.35 -17.51 -9.53
N PRO A 36 -4.17 -18.73 -8.98
CA PRO A 36 -4.97 -19.89 -9.36
C PRO A 36 -6.36 -19.81 -8.69
N TRP A 37 -7.19 -18.86 -9.15
CA TRP A 37 -8.44 -18.47 -8.50
C TRP A 37 -9.37 -19.64 -8.19
N GLU A 38 -9.55 -20.58 -9.13
CA GLU A 38 -10.39 -21.77 -8.91
C GLU A 38 -9.90 -22.61 -7.73
N THR A 39 -8.59 -22.84 -7.61
CA THR A 39 -8.00 -23.57 -6.47
C THR A 39 -8.18 -22.81 -5.16
N ILE A 40 -7.96 -21.50 -5.18
CA ILE A 40 -8.15 -20.63 -4.01
C ILE A 40 -9.61 -20.69 -3.54
N LEU A 41 -10.56 -20.62 -4.47
CA LEU A 41 -11.99 -20.68 -4.19
C LEU A 41 -12.40 -22.01 -3.56
N GLU A 42 -11.93 -23.13 -4.09
CA GLU A 42 -12.26 -24.46 -3.53
C GLU A 42 -11.66 -24.64 -2.12
N ILE A 43 -10.42 -24.21 -1.90
CA ILE A 43 -9.81 -24.22 -0.55
C ILE A 43 -10.61 -23.33 0.38
N ARG A 44 -10.93 -22.09 -0.03
CA ARG A 44 -11.65 -21.15 0.85
C ARG A 44 -13.07 -21.59 1.14
N LYS A 45 -13.75 -22.23 0.18
CA LYS A 45 -15.08 -22.82 0.34
C LYS A 45 -15.09 -23.97 1.35
N SER A 46 -14.00 -24.73 1.44
CA SER A 46 -13.86 -25.84 2.40
C SER A 46 -13.66 -25.37 3.85
N PHE A 47 -13.22 -24.12 4.04
CA PHE A 47 -13.02 -23.55 5.37
C PHE A 47 -14.36 -23.12 5.99
N PRO A 48 -14.71 -23.57 7.20
CA PRO A 48 -15.98 -23.24 7.84
C PRO A 48 -16.01 -21.78 8.28
N ILE A 49 -17.09 -21.08 7.93
CA ILE A 49 -17.30 -19.66 8.26
C ILE A 49 -18.73 -19.50 8.75
N ASP A 50 -18.90 -18.86 9.90
CA ASP A 50 -20.22 -18.46 10.40
C ASP A 50 -20.71 -17.21 9.65
N ARG A 51 -21.25 -17.45 8.45
CA ARG A 51 -21.79 -16.40 7.58
C ARG A 51 -22.98 -15.67 8.22
N SER A 52 -23.77 -16.36 9.04
CA SER A 52 -24.94 -15.76 9.70
C SER A 52 -24.51 -14.70 10.71
N THR A 53 -23.57 -15.04 11.59
CA THR A 53 -23.03 -14.09 12.56
C THR A 53 -22.30 -12.93 11.86
N LEU A 54 -21.55 -13.21 10.79
CA LEU A 54 -20.89 -12.18 9.98
C LEU A 54 -21.89 -11.19 9.39
N VAL A 55 -22.92 -11.67 8.68
CA VAL A 55 -23.92 -10.83 8.01
C VAL A 55 -24.69 -10.00 9.03
N GLU A 56 -25.07 -10.57 10.16
CA GLU A 56 -25.79 -9.83 11.21
C GLU A 56 -24.92 -8.73 11.83
N ALA A 57 -23.64 -9.00 12.10
CA ALA A 57 -22.71 -7.97 12.55
C ALA A 57 -22.56 -6.85 11.51
N LEU A 58 -22.43 -7.19 10.22
CA LEU A 58 -22.34 -6.23 9.13
C LEU A 58 -23.61 -5.38 8.99
N ARG A 59 -24.80 -5.98 9.10
CA ARG A 59 -26.06 -5.24 9.09
C ARG A 59 -26.10 -4.23 10.22
N ARG A 60 -25.77 -4.65 11.45
CA ARG A 60 -25.74 -3.76 12.62
C ARG A 60 -24.74 -2.61 12.44
N GLN A 61 -23.52 -2.91 12.02
CA GLN A 61 -22.45 -1.91 11.86
C GLN A 61 -22.72 -0.91 10.74
N ASN A 62 -23.51 -1.29 9.72
CA ASN A 62 -23.81 -0.45 8.56
C ASN A 62 -25.27 0.04 8.52
N ALA A 63 -26.06 -0.22 9.56
CA ALA A 63 -27.49 0.08 9.63
C ALA A 63 -27.87 1.53 9.24
N PRO A 64 -27.09 2.58 9.61
CA PRO A 64 -27.40 3.96 9.22
C PRO A 64 -27.36 4.21 7.70
N PHE A 65 -26.71 3.33 6.93
CA PHE A 65 -26.45 3.52 5.50
C PHE A 65 -27.34 2.67 4.60
N LEU A 66 -27.83 1.54 5.12
CA LEU A 66 -28.59 0.56 4.32
C LEU A 66 -29.84 1.14 3.63
N PRO A 67 -30.63 2.04 4.25
CA PRO A 67 -31.82 2.57 3.59
C PRO A 67 -31.53 3.36 2.31
N ASP A 68 -30.35 4.01 2.24
CA ASP A 68 -29.98 4.91 1.16
C ASP A 68 -29.00 4.29 0.16
N ASP A 69 -28.37 3.14 0.48
CA ASP A 69 -27.39 2.46 -0.39
C ASP A 69 -27.76 1.00 -0.65
N ALA A 70 -28.54 0.78 -1.72
CA ALA A 70 -28.98 -0.55 -2.14
C ALA A 70 -27.81 -1.46 -2.54
N ALA A 71 -26.72 -0.92 -3.10
CA ALA A 71 -25.56 -1.70 -3.51
C ALA A 71 -24.80 -2.26 -2.30
N LEU A 72 -24.68 -1.45 -1.23
CA LEU A 72 -24.13 -1.88 0.05
C LEU A 72 -25.01 -2.97 0.67
N GLN A 73 -26.32 -2.75 0.71
CA GLN A 73 -27.26 -3.74 1.26
C GLN A 73 -27.16 -5.07 0.50
N GLU A 74 -27.23 -5.06 -0.84
CA GLU A 74 -27.12 -6.26 -1.66
C GLU A 74 -25.81 -7.02 -1.39
N ASN A 75 -24.69 -6.30 -1.25
CA ASN A 75 -23.40 -6.92 -0.96
C ASN A 75 -23.34 -7.56 0.43
N ILE A 76 -23.92 -6.93 1.45
CA ILE A 76 -24.00 -7.52 2.80
C ILE A 76 -24.86 -8.78 2.77
N GLU A 77 -26.05 -8.72 2.16
CA GLU A 77 -26.97 -9.85 2.08
C GLU A 77 -26.38 -11.03 1.30
N ALA A 78 -25.67 -10.74 0.21
CA ALA A 78 -25.06 -11.77 -0.61
C ALA A 78 -24.04 -12.63 0.14
N LEU A 79 -23.41 -12.12 1.22
CA LEU A 79 -22.42 -12.87 2.00
C LEU A 79 -23.03 -14.06 2.76
N GLN A 80 -24.36 -14.12 2.90
CA GLN A 80 -25.05 -15.29 3.43
C GLN A 80 -24.86 -16.52 2.52
N ALA A 81 -24.71 -16.31 1.21
CA ALA A 81 -24.63 -17.38 0.24
C ALA A 81 -23.24 -18.06 0.23
N PRO A 82 -23.17 -19.40 0.10
CA PRO A 82 -21.92 -20.15 0.17
C PRO A 82 -20.98 -19.91 -1.03
N HIS A 83 -21.48 -19.37 -2.14
CA HIS A 83 -20.73 -19.03 -3.34
C HIS A 83 -20.31 -17.55 -3.40
N THR A 84 -20.51 -16.81 -2.31
CA THR A 84 -20.04 -15.43 -2.17
C THR A 84 -18.76 -15.38 -1.35
N PHE A 85 -17.75 -14.70 -1.88
CA PHE A 85 -16.43 -14.50 -1.28
C PHE A 85 -16.15 -13.01 -1.13
N THR A 86 -15.14 -12.66 -0.37
CA THR A 86 -14.71 -11.26 -0.20
C THR A 86 -13.36 -11.01 -0.83
N ILE A 87 -13.13 -9.74 -1.14
CA ILE A 87 -11.81 -9.16 -1.37
C ILE A 87 -11.65 -8.07 -0.34
N THR A 88 -10.57 -8.12 0.42
CA THR A 88 -10.38 -7.23 1.56
C THR A 88 -9.21 -6.29 1.38
N THR A 89 -9.32 -5.12 1.97
CA THR A 89 -8.17 -4.28 2.34
C THR A 89 -8.43 -3.78 3.74
N GLY A 90 -7.45 -3.14 4.38
CA GLY A 90 -7.71 -2.40 5.61
C GLY A 90 -6.82 -1.19 5.79
N GLN A 91 -7.24 -0.33 6.71
CA GLN A 91 -6.45 0.78 7.23
C GLN A 91 -6.98 1.24 8.60
N GLN A 92 -6.14 1.90 9.39
CA GLN A 92 -6.59 2.62 10.58
C GLN A 92 -7.55 3.76 10.19
N PRO A 93 -8.48 4.13 11.10
CA PRO A 93 -9.45 5.19 10.85
C PRO A 93 -8.79 6.59 10.96
N GLY A 94 -8.00 7.00 9.97
CA GLY A 94 -7.38 8.32 9.95
C GLY A 94 -8.41 9.46 9.83
N TRP A 95 -8.18 10.59 10.51
CA TRP A 95 -8.98 11.80 10.38
C TRP A 95 -9.10 12.23 8.90
N LEU A 96 -10.32 12.57 8.47
CA LEU A 96 -10.65 12.88 7.07
C LEU A 96 -10.22 11.78 6.08
N THR A 97 -10.22 10.51 6.50
CA THR A 97 -9.73 9.30 5.80
C THR A 97 -8.21 9.08 5.79
N GLY A 98 -7.43 9.99 6.39
CA GLY A 98 -5.98 9.88 6.45
C GLY A 98 -5.29 10.09 5.10
N PRO A 99 -4.12 9.50 4.85
CA PRO A 99 -3.43 9.63 3.57
C PRO A 99 -4.24 9.04 2.40
N LEU A 100 -4.02 9.57 1.20
CA LEU A 100 -4.76 9.18 -0.01
C LEU A 100 -4.70 7.68 -0.31
N TYR A 101 -3.65 6.95 0.11
CA TYR A 101 -3.58 5.50 -0.09
C TYR A 101 -4.77 4.75 0.52
N THR A 102 -5.47 5.30 1.52
CA THR A 102 -6.68 4.71 2.11
C THR A 102 -7.77 4.58 1.04
N VAL A 103 -8.00 5.65 0.29
CA VAL A 103 -8.93 5.70 -0.84
C VAL A 103 -8.44 4.82 -1.99
N VAL A 104 -7.14 4.84 -2.29
CA VAL A 104 -6.54 3.98 -3.34
C VAL A 104 -6.76 2.49 -3.03
N LYS A 105 -6.55 2.08 -1.78
CA LYS A 105 -6.78 0.71 -1.30
C LYS A 105 -8.23 0.29 -1.49
N ALA A 106 -9.18 1.12 -1.04
CA ALA A 106 -10.60 0.88 -1.16
C ALA A 106 -11.03 0.77 -2.64
N ALA A 107 -10.63 1.73 -3.46
CA ALA A 107 -10.91 1.75 -4.89
C ALA A 107 -10.34 0.51 -5.60
N HIS A 108 -9.11 0.10 -5.31
CA HIS A 108 -8.53 -1.08 -5.95
C HIS A 108 -9.20 -2.39 -5.50
N THR A 109 -9.63 -2.47 -4.23
CA THR A 109 -10.40 -3.61 -3.71
C THR A 109 -11.73 -3.75 -4.44
N LEU A 110 -12.44 -2.63 -4.62
CA LEU A 110 -13.67 -2.56 -5.42
C LEU A 110 -13.43 -3.02 -6.87
N LEU A 111 -12.39 -2.48 -7.52
CA LEU A 111 -12.08 -2.81 -8.92
C LEU A 111 -11.70 -4.28 -9.10
N LEU A 112 -10.94 -4.85 -8.18
CA LEU A 112 -10.60 -6.27 -8.20
C LEU A 112 -11.85 -7.14 -8.01
N ALA A 113 -12.78 -6.75 -7.12
CA ALA A 113 -14.04 -7.46 -6.93
C ALA A 113 -14.90 -7.41 -8.20
N GLN A 114 -15.01 -6.25 -8.84
CA GLN A 114 -15.70 -6.08 -10.12
C GLN A 114 -15.06 -6.89 -11.26
N GLN A 115 -13.72 -6.99 -11.29
CA GLN A 115 -13.02 -7.81 -12.26
C GLN A 115 -13.36 -9.31 -12.07
N LEU A 116 -13.29 -9.82 -10.84
CA LEU A 116 -13.61 -11.22 -10.57
C LEU A 116 -15.09 -11.53 -10.75
N ASN A 117 -16.00 -10.62 -10.40
CA ASN A 117 -17.44 -10.78 -10.67
C ASN A 117 -17.74 -10.92 -12.17
N ARG A 118 -17.01 -10.19 -13.03
CA ARG A 118 -17.11 -10.36 -14.49
C ARG A 118 -16.52 -11.70 -14.94
N ALA A 119 -15.36 -12.09 -14.41
CA ALA A 119 -14.67 -13.31 -14.81
C ALA A 119 -15.42 -14.60 -14.40
N PHE A 120 -16.16 -14.57 -13.28
CA PHE A 120 -16.89 -15.73 -12.75
C PHE A 120 -18.41 -15.52 -12.73
N ALA A 121 -18.92 -14.67 -13.63
CA ALA A 121 -20.33 -14.32 -13.71
C ALA A 121 -21.22 -15.58 -13.74
N GLY A 122 -22.24 -15.61 -12.88
CA GLY A 122 -23.17 -16.74 -12.75
C GLY A 122 -22.68 -17.94 -11.92
N ARG A 123 -21.41 -17.95 -11.46
CA ARG A 123 -20.85 -19.03 -10.62
C ARG A 123 -20.53 -18.58 -9.20
N TYR A 124 -19.88 -17.42 -9.07
CA TYR A 124 -19.44 -16.88 -7.78
C TYR A 124 -19.71 -15.37 -7.73
N ARG A 125 -19.75 -14.84 -6.50
CA ARG A 125 -19.84 -13.40 -6.24
C ARG A 125 -18.70 -12.94 -5.33
N PHE A 126 -18.18 -11.76 -5.58
CA PHE A 126 -17.08 -11.13 -4.84
C PHE A 126 -17.51 -9.79 -4.27
N VAL A 127 -17.42 -9.65 -2.95
CA VAL A 127 -17.80 -8.46 -2.22
C VAL A 127 -16.55 -7.70 -1.75
N PRO A 128 -16.40 -6.41 -2.11
CA PRO A 128 -15.29 -5.60 -1.60
C PRO A 128 -15.54 -5.18 -0.16
N VAL A 129 -14.60 -5.52 0.73
CA VAL A 129 -14.67 -5.24 2.16
C VAL A 129 -13.51 -4.36 2.59
N PHE A 130 -13.82 -3.28 3.29
CA PHE A 130 -12.84 -2.41 3.94
C PHE A 130 -12.79 -2.70 5.44
N TRP A 131 -11.69 -3.29 5.90
CA TRP A 131 -11.39 -3.55 7.29
C TRP A 131 -10.91 -2.28 8.00
N ILE A 132 -11.73 -1.76 8.91
CA ILE A 132 -11.42 -0.60 9.73
C ILE A 132 -10.60 -1.07 10.93
N ALA A 133 -9.31 -0.73 10.98
CA ALA A 133 -8.43 -1.13 12.07
C ALA A 133 -8.63 -0.25 13.32
N ALA A 134 -9.86 -0.26 13.85
CA ALA A 134 -10.33 0.55 14.96
C ALA A 134 -9.65 0.25 16.30
N GLU A 135 -9.22 -1.00 16.48
CA GLU A 135 -8.58 -1.46 17.73
C GLU A 135 -7.13 -0.98 17.87
N ASP A 136 -6.57 -0.28 16.89
CA ASP A 136 -5.20 0.20 17.03
C ASP A 136 -5.08 1.30 18.10
N HIS A 137 -3.88 1.56 18.60
CA HIS A 137 -3.65 2.61 19.62
C HIS A 137 -2.69 3.72 19.15
N ASP A 138 -2.27 3.69 17.88
CA ASP A 138 -1.42 4.73 17.30
C ASP A 138 -2.23 6.00 16.97
N ALA A 139 -2.51 6.75 18.03
CA ALA A 139 -3.22 8.02 17.94
C ALA A 139 -2.45 9.06 17.10
N GLU A 140 -1.12 8.99 17.04
CA GLU A 140 -0.32 9.97 16.28
C GLU A 140 -0.51 9.77 14.78
N GLU A 141 -0.61 8.52 14.31
CA GLU A 141 -0.84 8.22 12.90
C GLU A 141 -2.20 8.69 12.40
N VAL A 142 -3.25 8.62 13.25
CA VAL A 142 -4.63 8.89 12.81
C VAL A 142 -5.08 10.34 13.00
N ARG A 143 -4.41 11.16 13.82
CA ARG A 143 -4.92 12.50 14.21
C ARG A 143 -4.49 13.67 13.31
N SER A 144 -3.67 13.40 12.29
CA SER A 144 -3.09 14.44 11.43
C SER A 144 -3.38 14.19 9.95
N VAL A 145 -3.55 15.29 9.21
CA VAL A 145 -3.92 15.26 7.80
C VAL A 145 -3.16 16.35 7.04
N ALA A 146 -2.44 15.97 5.98
CA ALA A 146 -1.72 16.93 5.14
C ALA A 146 -2.59 17.35 3.94
N LEU A 147 -2.89 18.65 3.85
CA LEU A 147 -3.65 19.25 2.76
C LEU A 147 -2.74 19.73 1.61
N SER A 148 -1.45 19.92 1.90
CA SER A 148 -0.42 20.21 0.92
C SER A 148 0.95 19.77 1.44
N TRP A 149 2.02 20.01 0.68
CA TRP A 149 3.38 19.70 1.13
C TRP A 149 3.84 20.51 2.35
N THR A 150 3.18 21.64 2.61
CA THR A 150 3.52 22.63 3.63
C THR A 150 2.43 22.83 4.68
N GLU A 151 1.22 22.32 4.46
CA GLU A 151 0.08 22.47 5.36
C GLU A 151 -0.34 21.11 5.92
N THR A 152 -0.33 20.99 7.25
CA THR A 152 -0.82 19.81 7.97
C THR A 152 -1.72 20.28 9.10
N LEU A 153 -2.94 19.77 9.13
CA LEU A 153 -3.85 19.97 10.24
C LEU A 153 -3.67 18.84 11.24
N ARG A 154 -3.94 19.14 12.51
CA ARG A 154 -3.87 18.19 13.61
C ARG A 154 -5.06 18.37 14.54
N TYR A 155 -5.67 17.26 14.92
CA TYR A 155 -6.64 17.19 15.99
C TYR A 155 -5.91 17.09 17.34
N GLU A 156 -6.22 17.99 18.27
CA GLU A 156 -5.50 18.12 19.55
C GLU A 156 -6.21 17.43 20.72
N GLY A 157 -7.28 16.67 20.46
CA GLY A 157 -7.99 15.95 21.51
C GLY A 157 -7.20 14.76 22.02
N ARG A 158 -7.51 14.34 23.25
CA ARG A 158 -6.76 13.30 23.94
C ARG A 158 -7.33 11.92 23.64
N PHE A 159 -6.54 11.08 22.98
CA PHE A 159 -6.88 9.66 22.81
C PHE A 159 -6.57 8.86 24.09
N CYS A 160 -7.49 7.97 24.44
CA CYS A 160 -7.31 6.93 25.43
C CYS A 160 -7.69 5.58 24.81
N GLY A 161 -6.92 4.53 25.06
CA GLY A 161 -7.22 3.18 24.56
C GLY A 161 -7.16 3.05 23.03
N ALA A 162 -8.09 2.30 22.46
CA ALA A 162 -8.20 2.08 21.02
C ALA A 162 -8.75 3.31 20.28
N VAL A 163 -8.14 3.63 19.13
CA VAL A 163 -8.45 4.82 18.34
C VAL A 163 -9.92 4.88 17.93
N GLY A 164 -10.53 3.75 17.58
CA GLY A 164 -11.92 3.71 17.13
C GLY A 164 -12.95 4.01 18.22
N ARG A 165 -12.63 3.67 19.47
CA ARG A 165 -13.49 3.91 20.65
C ARG A 165 -13.40 5.34 21.17
N HIS A 166 -12.37 6.09 20.77
CA HIS A 166 -12.19 7.49 21.14
C HIS A 166 -13.43 8.31 20.76
N ARG A 167 -13.94 9.12 21.69
CA ARG A 167 -15.05 10.04 21.44
C ARG A 167 -14.49 11.41 21.11
N ILE A 168 -14.93 11.95 19.98
CA ILE A 168 -14.44 13.23 19.47
C ILE A 168 -14.68 14.36 20.49
N GLU A 169 -13.63 15.11 20.77
CA GLU A 169 -13.62 16.32 21.61
C GLU A 169 -13.66 17.56 20.70
N PRO A 170 -14.05 18.75 21.20
CA PRO A 170 -14.03 19.99 20.42
C PRO A 170 -12.59 20.52 20.24
N ALA A 171 -11.75 19.77 19.53
CA ALA A 171 -10.31 20.01 19.42
C ALA A 171 -9.80 20.02 17.96
N PHE A 172 -10.70 20.23 17.00
CA PHE A 172 -10.33 20.44 15.60
C PHE A 172 -9.94 21.91 15.34
N PRO A 173 -8.94 22.15 14.47
CA PRO A 173 -8.56 23.51 14.06
C PRO A 173 -9.64 24.14 13.17
N GLN A 174 -9.80 25.47 13.24
CA GLN A 174 -10.82 26.21 12.49
C GLN A 174 -10.84 25.88 10.98
N ARG A 175 -9.65 25.71 10.39
CA ARG A 175 -9.47 25.39 8.96
C ARG A 175 -10.14 24.08 8.53
N ALA A 176 -10.34 23.14 9.46
CA ALA A 176 -10.96 21.85 9.15
C ALA A 176 -12.42 21.99 8.73
N TYR A 177 -13.16 22.93 9.32
CA TYR A 177 -14.60 23.08 9.08
C TYR A 177 -14.97 23.51 7.65
N ASP A 178 -13.98 23.97 6.86
CA ASP A 178 -14.17 24.31 5.44
C ASP A 178 -14.03 23.08 4.52
N LEU A 179 -13.70 21.90 5.06
CA LEU A 179 -13.45 20.67 4.31
C LEU A 179 -14.72 19.81 4.24
N ALA A 180 -15.07 19.34 3.05
CA ALA A 180 -16.35 18.69 2.80
C ALA A 180 -16.64 17.45 3.67
N ILE A 181 -15.62 16.71 4.12
CA ILE A 181 -15.79 15.49 4.94
C ILE A 181 -15.86 15.82 6.44
N GLU A 182 -15.45 17.03 6.88
CA GLU A 182 -15.38 17.37 8.31
C GLU A 182 -16.75 17.31 8.99
N GLN A 183 -17.84 17.50 8.24
CA GLN A 183 -19.21 17.37 8.73
C GLN A 183 -19.53 16.02 9.41
N TYR A 184 -18.79 14.95 9.10
CA TYR A 184 -18.97 13.63 9.73
C TYR A 184 -18.27 13.51 11.10
N TRP A 185 -17.36 14.42 11.43
CA TRP A 185 -16.50 14.39 12.61
C TRP A 185 -17.08 15.23 13.75
N THR A 186 -18.29 14.87 14.21
CA THR A 186 -19.01 15.63 15.25
C THR A 186 -18.58 15.26 16.67
N VAL A 187 -18.49 16.25 17.56
CA VAL A 187 -18.18 16.07 19.00
C VAL A 187 -19.07 14.99 19.64
N GLY A 188 -18.47 14.12 20.45
CA GLY A 188 -19.12 13.02 21.16
C GLY A 188 -19.29 11.73 20.34
N LYS A 189 -19.19 11.79 19.01
CA LYS A 189 -19.27 10.62 18.12
C LYS A 189 -18.01 9.74 18.29
N PRO A 190 -18.13 8.41 18.26
CA PRO A 190 -16.97 7.52 18.17
C PRO A 190 -16.16 7.80 16.89
N TRP A 191 -14.84 7.82 17.02
CA TRP A 191 -13.90 8.11 15.94
C TRP A 191 -14.06 7.15 14.75
N GLU A 192 -14.28 5.86 15.03
CA GLU A 192 -14.54 4.86 13.98
C GLU A 192 -15.80 5.19 13.17
N MET A 193 -16.86 5.66 13.84
CA MET A 193 -18.14 5.98 13.19
C MET A 193 -17.98 7.17 12.25
N ALA A 194 -17.25 8.21 12.67
CA ALA A 194 -16.93 9.36 11.82
C ALA A 194 -16.12 8.96 10.57
N PHE A 195 -15.13 8.07 10.75
CA PHE A 195 -14.37 7.51 9.63
C PHE A 195 -15.25 6.67 8.70
N ARG A 196 -16.14 5.84 9.25
CA ARG A 196 -17.05 4.98 8.48
C ARG A 196 -18.04 5.81 7.66
N GLU A 197 -18.65 6.83 8.24
CA GLU A 197 -19.49 7.80 7.53
C GLU A 197 -18.72 8.49 6.40
N SER A 198 -17.48 8.92 6.68
CA SER A 198 -16.61 9.55 5.68
C SER A 198 -16.35 8.61 4.50
N MET A 199 -15.99 7.35 4.77
CA MET A 199 -15.74 6.34 3.73
C MET A 199 -17.02 5.98 2.97
N HIS A 200 -18.16 5.84 3.66
CA HIS A 200 -19.44 5.60 3.01
C HIS A 200 -19.81 6.75 2.07
N ALA A 201 -19.66 8.01 2.50
CA ALA A 201 -19.94 9.17 1.66
C ALA A 201 -19.07 9.22 0.39
N LEU A 202 -17.79 8.84 0.50
CA LEU A 202 -16.88 8.78 -0.65
C LEU A 202 -17.20 7.64 -1.62
N PHE A 203 -17.68 6.51 -1.12
CA PHE A 203 -17.91 5.28 -1.89
C PHE A 203 -19.39 4.93 -2.04
N HIS A 204 -20.28 5.89 -1.81
CA HIS A 204 -21.73 5.70 -1.88
C HIS A 204 -22.14 5.13 -3.24
N GLY A 205 -23.02 4.13 -3.21
CA GLY A 205 -23.52 3.44 -4.40
C GLY A 205 -22.52 2.47 -5.05
N THR A 206 -21.31 2.34 -4.52
CA THR A 206 -20.31 1.38 -5.04
C THR A 206 -20.43 -0.01 -4.41
N GLY A 207 -21.16 -0.11 -3.28
CA GLY A 207 -21.31 -1.34 -2.51
C GLY A 207 -20.08 -1.72 -1.66
N LEU A 208 -19.14 -0.80 -1.41
CA LEU A 208 -18.03 -1.04 -0.50
C LEU A 208 -18.53 -1.30 0.93
N VAL A 209 -18.26 -2.49 1.47
CA VAL A 209 -18.70 -2.87 2.82
C VAL A 209 -17.66 -2.47 3.85
N GLY A 210 -18.00 -1.59 4.79
CA GLY A 210 -17.17 -1.31 5.97
C GLY A 210 -17.33 -2.39 7.05
N LEU A 211 -16.21 -2.89 7.59
CA LEU A 211 -16.21 -3.85 8.69
C LEU A 211 -15.23 -3.42 9.78
N SER A 212 -15.68 -3.39 11.03
CA SER A 212 -14.83 -3.26 12.20
C SER A 212 -14.74 -4.59 12.95
N PRO A 213 -13.53 -5.03 13.34
CA PRO A 213 -13.34 -6.22 14.16
C PRO A 213 -13.72 -6.03 15.62
N ASP A 214 -13.89 -4.78 16.07
CA ASP A 214 -14.27 -4.45 17.45
C ASP A 214 -15.77 -4.67 17.66
N ASP A 215 -16.19 -5.92 17.49
CA ASP A 215 -17.58 -6.37 17.55
C ASP A 215 -17.67 -7.64 18.40
N PRO A 216 -18.47 -7.65 19.48
CA PRO A 216 -18.54 -8.80 20.38
C PRO A 216 -18.91 -10.13 19.72
N ALA A 217 -19.79 -10.09 18.70
CA ALA A 217 -20.22 -11.29 18.00
C ALA A 217 -19.07 -11.85 17.15
N LEU A 218 -18.33 -10.98 16.46
CA LEU A 218 -17.16 -11.39 15.67
C LEU A 218 -16.00 -11.86 16.56
N LYS A 219 -15.81 -11.21 17.72
CA LYS A 219 -14.80 -11.61 18.71
C LYS A 219 -15.08 -12.99 19.29
N THR A 220 -16.35 -13.34 19.45
CA THR A 220 -16.77 -14.68 19.87
C THR A 220 -16.39 -15.74 18.82
N LEU A 221 -16.54 -15.45 17.53
CA LEU A 221 -16.12 -16.39 16.46
C LEU A 221 -14.64 -16.71 16.52
N VAL A 222 -13.79 -15.72 16.84
CA VAL A 222 -12.32 -15.87 16.82
C VAL A 222 -11.72 -16.29 18.16
N ALA A 223 -12.55 -16.47 19.20
CA ALA A 223 -12.12 -16.97 20.51
C ALA A 223 -11.24 -18.23 20.47
N PRO A 224 -11.50 -19.23 19.59
CA PRO A 224 -10.61 -20.39 19.46
C PRO A 224 -9.17 -20.03 19.09
N LEU A 225 -8.95 -18.98 18.29
CA LEU A 225 -7.60 -18.52 17.94
C LEU A 225 -6.89 -17.94 19.17
N TRP A 226 -7.61 -17.18 20.01
CA TRP A 226 -7.06 -16.63 21.25
C TRP A 226 -6.66 -17.73 22.22
N VAL A 227 -7.51 -18.72 22.41
CA VAL A 227 -7.24 -19.86 23.30
C VAL A 227 -5.98 -20.60 22.85
N ARG A 228 -5.84 -20.88 21.55
CA ARG A 228 -4.65 -21.54 20.99
C ARG A 228 -3.40 -20.70 21.13
N GLU A 229 -3.46 -19.40 20.84
CA GLU A 229 -2.32 -18.51 21.06
C GLU A 229 -1.86 -18.49 22.53
N ILE A 230 -2.81 -18.40 23.46
CA ILE A 230 -2.52 -18.32 24.89
C ILE A 230 -1.88 -19.62 25.39
N LYS A 231 -2.45 -20.78 25.01
CA LYS A 231 -1.98 -22.09 25.50
C LYS A 231 -0.75 -22.61 24.78
N GLU A 232 -0.69 -22.46 23.46
CA GLU A 232 0.31 -23.14 22.61
C GLU A 232 1.45 -22.22 22.17
N ARG A 233 1.32 -20.89 22.34
CA ARG A 233 2.32 -19.90 21.88
C ARG A 233 2.63 -20.04 20.38
N LEU A 234 1.63 -20.49 19.64
CA LEU A 234 1.79 -21.05 18.29
C LEU A 234 2.37 -20.03 17.31
N THR A 235 1.96 -18.76 17.43
CA THR A 235 2.45 -17.67 16.56
C THR A 235 3.96 -17.52 16.65
N GLY A 236 4.54 -17.57 17.86
CA GLY A 236 5.97 -17.41 18.06
C GLY A 236 6.77 -18.55 17.43
N HIS A 237 6.31 -19.80 17.64
CA HIS A 237 6.96 -20.98 17.07
C HIS A 237 6.88 -21.00 15.54
N ALA A 238 5.72 -20.70 14.97
CA ALA A 238 5.51 -20.70 13.52
C ALA A 238 6.26 -19.56 12.82
N HIS A 239 6.22 -18.34 13.35
CA HIS A 239 6.93 -17.19 12.79
C HIS A 239 8.46 -17.36 12.80
N ALA A 240 9.00 -18.15 13.74
CA ALA A 240 10.42 -18.49 13.76
C ALA A 240 10.88 -19.20 12.48
N LEU A 241 10.01 -20.00 11.84
CA LEU A 241 10.31 -20.65 10.55
C LEU A 241 10.52 -19.61 9.43
N ALA A 242 9.63 -18.62 9.35
CA ALA A 242 9.77 -17.52 8.38
C ALA A 242 11.04 -16.71 8.65
N THR A 243 11.34 -16.43 9.93
CA THR A 243 12.54 -15.69 10.32
C THR A 243 13.83 -16.43 9.95
N GLN A 244 13.89 -17.75 10.19
CA GLN A 244 15.03 -18.58 9.79
C GLN A 244 15.22 -18.59 8.28
N TYR A 245 14.12 -18.70 7.52
CA TYR A 245 14.19 -18.66 6.06
C TYR A 245 14.66 -17.30 5.54
N LEU A 246 14.10 -16.19 6.05
CA LEU A 246 14.54 -14.84 5.69
C LEU A 246 16.04 -14.64 5.96
N ALA A 247 16.54 -15.11 7.10
CA ALA A 247 17.97 -15.04 7.41
C ALA A 247 18.82 -15.82 6.39
N SER A 248 18.33 -16.97 5.90
CA SER A 248 19.04 -17.78 4.90
C SER A 248 19.19 -17.10 3.54
N ILE A 249 18.29 -16.16 3.19
CA ILE A 249 18.35 -15.36 1.96
C ILE A 249 18.93 -13.95 2.19
N GLY A 250 19.54 -13.70 3.35
CA GLY A 250 20.17 -12.42 3.69
C GLY A 250 19.21 -11.31 4.11
N GLU A 251 17.94 -11.64 4.37
CA GLU A 251 16.92 -10.69 4.81
C GLU A 251 16.70 -10.72 6.33
N ARG A 252 16.06 -9.67 6.86
CA ARG A 252 15.71 -9.55 8.28
C ARG A 252 14.19 -9.58 8.47
N PRO A 253 13.67 -10.18 9.56
CA PRO A 253 12.25 -10.10 9.87
C PRO A 253 11.85 -8.65 10.18
N LEU A 254 10.63 -8.31 9.79
CA LEU A 254 9.96 -7.03 10.06
C LEU A 254 9.08 -7.13 11.30
N LEU A 255 8.55 -8.32 11.59
CA LEU A 255 7.71 -8.58 12.74
C LEU A 255 8.50 -9.21 13.89
N HIS A 256 8.05 -8.93 15.10
CA HIS A 256 8.65 -9.45 16.32
C HIS A 256 7.53 -10.00 17.22
N PRO A 257 7.37 -11.33 17.30
CA PRO A 257 6.38 -11.95 18.18
C PRO A 257 6.61 -11.59 19.64
N ARG A 258 5.50 -11.52 20.37
CA ARG A 258 5.48 -11.50 21.84
C ARG A 258 5.16 -12.90 22.37
N PRO A 259 5.38 -13.16 23.68
CA PRO A 259 4.91 -14.40 24.30
C PRO A 259 3.42 -14.63 24.08
N VAL A 260 2.61 -13.58 24.20
CA VAL A 260 1.20 -13.57 23.78
C VAL A 260 1.01 -12.43 22.80
N ASN A 261 0.52 -12.72 21.61
CA ASN A 261 0.32 -11.73 20.54
C ASN A 261 -1.04 -11.02 20.62
N LEU A 262 -1.54 -10.85 21.85
CA LEU A 262 -2.81 -10.22 22.21
C LEU A 262 -2.59 -9.03 23.15
N PHE A 263 -3.57 -8.14 23.16
CA PHE A 263 -3.69 -7.03 24.10
C PHE A 263 -4.97 -7.16 24.89
N TRP A 264 -4.94 -6.71 26.15
CA TRP A 264 -6.15 -6.26 26.83
C TRP A 264 -6.70 -5.04 26.12
N LEU A 265 -8.02 -5.01 25.92
CA LEU A 265 -8.76 -3.93 25.29
C LEU A 265 -9.85 -3.43 26.24
N SER A 266 -9.87 -2.12 26.47
CA SER A 266 -10.94 -1.39 27.13
C SER A 266 -11.13 -0.04 26.44
N ASP A 267 -12.11 0.74 26.92
CA ASP A 267 -12.37 2.08 26.40
C ASP A 267 -11.23 3.07 26.71
N THR A 268 -10.38 2.77 27.69
CA THR A 268 -9.32 3.68 28.15
C THR A 268 -7.92 3.13 27.97
N GLU A 269 -7.76 1.83 27.71
CA GLU A 269 -6.47 1.17 27.65
C GLU A 269 -6.43 0.09 26.56
N ARG A 270 -5.32 0.05 25.83
CA ARG A 270 -4.90 -1.11 25.06
C ARG A 270 -3.46 -1.45 25.41
N ARG A 271 -3.24 -2.56 26.12
CA ARG A 271 -1.92 -2.92 26.64
C ARG A 271 -1.61 -4.39 26.51
N TYR A 272 -0.32 -4.71 26.42
CA TYR A 272 0.11 -6.10 26.50
C TYR A 272 -0.17 -6.66 27.90
N PRO A 273 -0.56 -7.94 27.98
CA PRO A 273 -0.69 -8.62 29.25
C PRO A 273 0.68 -8.88 29.88
N THR A 274 0.71 -8.99 31.21
CA THR A 274 1.88 -9.46 31.95
C THR A 274 1.86 -10.99 32.09
N PRO A 275 3.00 -11.65 32.37
CA PRO A 275 3.03 -13.11 32.54
C PRO A 275 2.09 -13.64 33.63
N SER A 276 1.81 -12.85 34.68
CA SER A 276 0.89 -13.25 35.76
C SER A 276 -0.59 -13.21 35.36
N GLU A 277 -0.93 -12.61 34.22
CA GLU A 277 -2.31 -12.45 33.74
C GLU A 277 -2.75 -13.57 32.78
N GLU A 278 -1.95 -14.64 32.61
CA GLU A 278 -2.23 -15.71 31.65
C GLU A 278 -3.58 -16.42 31.89
N GLU A 279 -3.89 -16.74 33.14
CA GLU A 279 -5.18 -17.36 33.49
C GLU A 279 -6.35 -16.40 33.23
N ALA A 280 -6.18 -15.12 33.55
CA ALA A 280 -7.20 -14.09 33.30
C ALA A 280 -7.44 -13.88 31.79
N LEU A 281 -6.38 -13.89 30.99
CA LEU A 281 -6.46 -13.86 29.52
C LEU A 281 -7.25 -15.06 28.99
N LEU A 282 -6.96 -16.26 29.51
CA LEU A 282 -7.64 -17.47 29.07
C LEU A 282 -9.12 -17.44 29.44
N GLN A 283 -9.46 -16.98 30.64
CA GLN A 283 -10.85 -16.76 31.06
C GLN A 283 -11.55 -15.73 30.16
N ALA A 284 -10.90 -14.61 29.85
CA ALA A 284 -11.43 -13.62 28.93
C ALA A 284 -11.65 -14.20 27.53
N ALA A 285 -10.73 -15.02 27.01
CA ALA A 285 -10.89 -15.66 25.71
C ALA A 285 -12.15 -16.54 25.63
N TYR A 286 -12.55 -17.20 26.72
CA TYR A 286 -13.79 -18.00 26.76
C TYR A 286 -15.05 -17.20 27.05
N GLN A 287 -14.97 -16.19 27.92
CA GLN A 287 -16.16 -15.55 28.50
C GLN A 287 -16.43 -14.15 27.93
N THR A 288 -15.38 -13.40 27.63
CA THR A 288 -15.45 -11.98 27.20
C THR A 288 -14.38 -11.68 26.13
N PRO A 289 -14.38 -12.38 24.99
CA PRO A 289 -13.33 -12.26 23.97
C PRO A 289 -13.24 -10.86 23.36
N GLU A 290 -14.29 -10.03 23.48
CA GLU A 290 -14.31 -8.61 23.10
C GLU A 290 -13.36 -7.74 23.93
N ARG A 291 -12.85 -8.25 25.05
CA ARG A 291 -11.79 -7.59 25.84
C ARG A 291 -10.39 -7.88 25.31
N LEU A 292 -10.26 -8.65 24.23
CA LEU A 292 -8.97 -9.01 23.63
C LEU A 292 -8.85 -8.46 22.21
N SER A 293 -7.70 -7.87 21.90
CA SER A 293 -7.38 -7.45 20.52
C SER A 293 -6.06 -8.06 20.05
N PRO A 294 -5.97 -8.50 18.77
CA PRO A 294 -4.72 -9.01 18.23
C PRO A 294 -3.69 -7.90 17.99
N ASN A 295 -2.42 -8.28 17.94
CA ASN A 295 -1.38 -7.48 17.32
C ASN A 295 -1.31 -7.74 15.80
N VAL A 296 -0.29 -7.15 15.16
CA VAL A 296 -0.05 -7.24 13.72
C VAL A 296 0.10 -8.68 13.19
N LEU A 297 0.55 -9.64 13.99
CA LEU A 297 0.73 -11.04 13.59
C LEU A 297 -0.60 -11.80 13.54
N LEU A 298 -1.49 -11.53 14.50
CA LEU A 298 -2.77 -12.25 14.63
C LEU A 298 -3.95 -11.54 13.95
N ARG A 299 -3.84 -10.23 13.65
CA ARG A 299 -4.92 -9.50 12.98
C ARG A 299 -5.24 -10.08 11.60
N PRO A 300 -4.26 -10.43 10.73
CA PRO A 300 -4.54 -11.13 9.48
C PRO A 300 -5.28 -12.45 9.69
N LEU A 301 -4.87 -13.26 10.66
CA LEU A 301 -5.56 -14.50 11.00
C LEU A 301 -7.02 -14.26 11.41
N MET A 302 -7.26 -13.27 12.28
CA MET A 302 -8.61 -12.88 12.69
C MET A 302 -9.48 -12.51 11.47
N GLN A 303 -8.94 -11.70 10.55
CA GLN A 303 -9.62 -11.30 9.33
C GLN A 303 -10.02 -12.51 8.47
N GLU A 304 -9.07 -13.41 8.22
CA GLU A 304 -9.30 -14.60 7.38
C GLU A 304 -10.10 -15.69 8.10
N PHE A 305 -10.25 -15.63 9.43
CA PHE A 305 -11.15 -16.51 10.16
C PHE A 305 -12.61 -16.04 10.04
N ILE A 306 -12.83 -14.73 10.05
CA ILE A 306 -14.16 -14.11 9.97
C ILE A 306 -14.70 -14.10 8.54
N LEU A 307 -13.86 -13.77 7.55
CA LEU A 307 -14.30 -13.47 6.20
C LEU A 307 -14.07 -14.62 5.22
N PRO A 308 -14.97 -14.86 4.25
CA PRO A 308 -14.72 -15.76 3.12
C PRO A 308 -13.78 -15.13 2.10
N ASN A 309 -12.62 -14.68 2.55
CA ASN A 309 -11.73 -13.83 1.79
C ASN A 309 -10.78 -14.62 0.90
N ILE A 310 -10.60 -14.16 -0.34
CA ILE A 310 -9.72 -14.82 -1.32
C ILE A 310 -8.51 -13.97 -1.69
N ALA A 311 -8.56 -12.66 -1.45
CA ALA A 311 -7.47 -11.76 -1.73
C ALA A 311 -7.45 -10.59 -0.75
N TYR A 312 -6.27 -10.25 -0.27
CA TYR A 312 -6.01 -9.07 0.54
C TYR A 312 -5.20 -8.04 -0.27
N VAL A 313 -5.81 -6.89 -0.58
CA VAL A 313 -5.19 -5.79 -1.30
C VAL A 313 -4.25 -5.03 -0.36
N ALA A 314 -2.96 -5.26 -0.53
CA ALA A 314 -1.91 -4.87 0.40
C ALA A 314 -1.07 -3.67 -0.10
N GLY A 315 -0.76 -2.73 0.79
CA GLY A 315 0.30 -1.75 0.60
C GLY A 315 1.70 -2.37 0.76
N PRO A 316 2.78 -1.64 0.43
CA PRO A 316 4.14 -2.19 0.44
C PRO A 316 4.60 -2.76 1.78
N GLY A 317 4.25 -2.08 2.89
CA GLY A 317 4.50 -2.58 4.24
C GLY A 317 3.79 -3.89 4.53
N GLU A 318 2.54 -4.00 4.09
CA GLU A 318 1.71 -5.17 4.29
C GLU A 318 2.17 -6.33 3.44
N VAL A 319 2.45 -6.13 2.15
CA VAL A 319 3.09 -7.14 1.31
C VAL A 319 4.31 -7.71 2.01
N ALA A 320 5.21 -6.85 2.50
CA ALA A 320 6.46 -7.29 3.07
C ALA A 320 6.28 -8.10 4.37
N TYR A 321 5.36 -7.71 5.27
CA TYR A 321 5.16 -8.46 6.51
C TYR A 321 4.23 -9.66 6.36
N TRP A 322 3.29 -9.67 5.41
CA TRP A 322 2.39 -10.82 5.20
C TRP A 322 3.16 -12.07 4.77
N LEU A 323 4.29 -11.93 4.06
CA LEU A 323 5.17 -13.06 3.71
C LEU A 323 5.72 -13.77 4.97
N GLU A 324 5.86 -13.07 6.09
CA GLU A 324 6.29 -13.69 7.35
C GLU A 324 5.19 -14.53 8.02
N LEU A 325 3.94 -14.42 7.53
CA LEU A 325 2.78 -15.02 8.18
C LEU A 325 2.39 -16.37 7.59
N LEU A 326 2.91 -16.78 6.43
CA LEU A 326 2.52 -18.05 5.81
C LEU A 326 2.64 -19.25 6.79
N PRO A 327 3.77 -19.46 7.49
CA PRO A 327 3.84 -20.55 8.48
C PRO A 327 2.86 -20.39 9.64
N VAL A 328 2.51 -19.15 10.00
CA VAL A 328 1.53 -18.85 11.05
C VAL A 328 0.12 -19.24 10.60
N PHE A 329 -0.26 -18.91 9.37
CA PHE A 329 -1.52 -19.35 8.76
C PHE A 329 -1.62 -20.88 8.71
N GLU A 330 -0.56 -21.56 8.28
CA GLU A 330 -0.48 -23.02 8.23
C GLU A 330 -0.63 -23.65 9.63
N ALA A 331 0.05 -23.11 10.64
CA ALA A 331 0.00 -23.62 12.01
C ALA A 331 -1.42 -23.51 12.62
N PHE A 332 -2.14 -22.44 12.31
CA PHE A 332 -3.52 -22.26 12.74
C PHE A 332 -4.54 -22.99 11.85
N GLY A 333 -4.13 -23.53 10.70
CA GLY A 333 -5.01 -24.20 9.74
C GLY A 333 -5.99 -23.24 9.05
N VAL A 334 -5.62 -21.96 8.95
CA VAL A 334 -6.44 -20.93 8.28
C VAL A 334 -5.88 -20.71 6.87
N PRO A 335 -6.70 -20.82 5.81
CA PRO A 335 -6.24 -20.54 4.46
C PRO A 335 -5.78 -19.09 4.32
N MET A 336 -4.54 -18.90 3.85
CA MET A 336 -4.00 -17.59 3.53
C MET A 336 -4.56 -17.11 2.18
N PRO A 337 -5.07 -15.86 2.07
CA PRO A 337 -5.55 -15.30 0.81
C PRO A 337 -4.38 -14.92 -0.10
N VAL A 338 -4.68 -14.55 -1.34
CA VAL A 338 -3.69 -13.90 -2.22
C VAL A 338 -3.29 -12.55 -1.62
N VAL A 339 -1.99 -12.35 -1.37
CA VAL A 339 -1.47 -11.03 -0.98
C VAL A 339 -1.31 -10.21 -2.26
N TYR A 340 -2.32 -9.40 -2.56
CA TYR A 340 -2.43 -8.69 -3.84
C TYR A 340 -1.89 -7.26 -3.70
N PRO A 341 -0.75 -6.89 -4.31
CA PRO A 341 -0.21 -5.54 -4.20
C PRO A 341 -1.18 -4.51 -4.74
N ARG A 342 -1.43 -3.44 -3.98
CA ARG A 342 -2.29 -2.36 -4.47
C ARG A 342 -1.63 -1.55 -5.59
N LYS A 343 -2.43 -0.95 -6.47
CA LYS A 343 -1.92 0.07 -7.41
C LYS A 343 -1.27 1.22 -6.64
N ARG A 344 -0.22 1.79 -7.24
CA ARG A 344 0.40 3.04 -6.80
C ARG A 344 -0.17 4.17 -7.64
N VAL A 345 -0.42 5.32 -7.02
CA VAL A 345 -1.11 6.41 -7.71
C VAL A 345 -0.32 7.70 -7.56
N ARG A 346 -0.25 8.45 -8.65
CA ARG A 346 0.29 9.81 -8.68
C ARG A 346 -0.69 10.73 -9.40
N VAL A 347 -1.24 11.68 -8.67
CA VAL A 347 -2.16 12.68 -9.24
C VAL A 347 -1.31 13.79 -9.86
N ILE A 348 -1.49 14.01 -11.16
CA ILE A 348 -0.77 15.05 -11.89
C ILE A 348 -1.72 16.25 -12.04
N THR A 349 -1.52 17.25 -11.20
CA THR A 349 -2.38 18.43 -11.10
C THR A 349 -2.01 19.54 -12.09
N GLU A 350 -0.89 19.41 -12.79
CA GLU A 350 -0.39 20.42 -13.73
C GLU A 350 0.06 19.80 -15.06
N PRO A 351 0.05 20.55 -16.17
CA PRO A 351 0.49 20.04 -17.47
C PRO A 351 1.92 19.50 -17.45
N VAL A 352 2.13 18.32 -18.03
CA VAL A 352 3.45 17.72 -18.17
C VAL A 352 4.30 18.58 -19.13
N PRO A 353 5.51 19.01 -18.73
CA PRO A 353 6.43 19.68 -19.64
C PRO A 353 6.81 18.79 -20.84
N PRO A 354 7.20 19.37 -21.99
CA PRO A 354 7.65 18.59 -23.15
C PRO A 354 8.77 17.61 -22.77
N LEU A 355 8.57 16.33 -23.06
CA LEU A 355 9.54 15.26 -22.83
C LEU A 355 10.34 14.96 -24.11
N PRO A 356 11.60 14.49 -24.00
CA PRO A 356 12.31 13.95 -25.16
C PRO A 356 11.58 12.73 -25.73
N GLU A 357 11.77 12.49 -27.03
CA GLU A 357 11.23 11.33 -27.71
C GLU A 357 11.66 10.02 -27.00
N GLY A 358 10.70 9.11 -26.80
CA GLY A 358 10.91 7.83 -26.13
C GLY A 358 10.96 7.87 -24.61
N LEU A 359 10.84 9.04 -23.96
CA LEU A 359 10.72 9.14 -22.50
C LEU A 359 9.25 9.31 -22.09
N SER A 360 8.78 8.42 -21.21
CA SER A 360 7.43 8.48 -20.66
C SER A 360 7.38 9.25 -19.32
N VAL A 361 6.17 9.65 -18.91
CA VAL A 361 5.94 10.38 -17.65
C VAL A 361 6.29 9.51 -16.45
N GLU A 362 6.01 8.22 -16.51
CA GLU A 362 6.28 7.24 -15.47
C GLU A 362 7.78 7.18 -15.13
N GLN A 363 8.63 7.31 -16.16
CA GLN A 363 10.08 7.20 -16.00
C GLN A 363 10.67 8.34 -15.16
N LEU A 364 10.00 9.49 -15.06
CA LEU A 364 10.46 10.64 -14.28
C LEU A 364 10.66 10.32 -12.80
N TRP A 365 9.88 9.39 -12.24
CA TRP A 365 9.98 8.97 -10.83
C TRP A 365 10.67 7.63 -10.61
N SER A 366 10.91 6.85 -11.68
CA SER A 366 11.67 5.60 -11.60
C SER A 366 13.18 5.81 -11.39
N LEU A 367 13.67 7.03 -11.65
CA LEU A 367 15.09 7.38 -11.63
C LEU A 367 15.43 8.34 -10.50
N SER A 368 16.65 8.23 -9.98
CA SER A 368 17.21 9.27 -9.11
C SER A 368 17.30 10.61 -9.86
N GLN A 369 17.25 11.73 -9.13
CA GLN A 369 17.33 13.06 -9.76
C GLN A 369 18.58 13.20 -10.64
N ALA A 370 19.73 12.70 -10.18
CA ALA A 370 20.98 12.73 -10.94
C ALA A 370 20.92 11.89 -12.22
N ARG A 371 20.31 10.69 -12.16
CA ARG A 371 20.17 9.83 -13.33
C ARG A 371 19.17 10.40 -14.33
N LEU A 372 18.05 10.97 -13.87
CA LEU A 372 17.08 11.65 -14.71
C LEU A 372 17.71 12.85 -15.43
N ARG A 373 18.45 13.70 -14.70
CA ARG A 373 19.17 14.84 -15.29
C ARG A 373 20.12 14.40 -16.41
N THR A 374 20.86 13.33 -16.16
CA THR A 374 21.78 12.75 -17.15
C THR A 374 21.03 12.22 -18.36
N LEU A 375 19.97 11.44 -18.14
CA LEU A 375 19.16 10.85 -19.21
C LEU A 375 18.54 11.91 -20.12
N LEU A 376 17.97 12.98 -19.56
CA LEU A 376 17.39 14.07 -20.34
C LEU A 376 18.43 14.75 -21.23
N ALA A 377 19.64 14.97 -20.72
CA ALA A 377 20.74 15.53 -21.49
C ALA A 377 21.25 14.57 -22.57
N GLU A 378 21.28 13.26 -22.28
CA GLU A 378 21.61 12.22 -23.28
C GLU A 378 20.57 12.18 -24.40
N SER A 379 19.28 12.26 -24.08
CA SER A 379 18.19 12.20 -25.06
C SER A 379 18.14 13.43 -25.96
N TRP A 380 18.07 14.65 -25.41
CA TRP A 380 18.05 15.86 -26.24
C TRP A 380 19.40 16.18 -26.88
N GLY A 381 20.49 15.80 -26.23
CA GLY A 381 21.86 15.95 -26.72
C GLY A 381 22.33 14.83 -27.64
N ALA A 382 21.47 13.88 -28.01
CA ALA A 382 21.87 12.68 -28.76
C ALA A 382 22.60 13.02 -30.07
N ALA A 383 22.12 14.02 -30.82
CA ALA A 383 22.77 14.49 -32.04
C ALA A 383 24.17 15.06 -31.78
N LEU A 384 24.31 15.93 -30.76
CA LEU A 384 25.59 16.53 -30.37
C LEU A 384 26.62 15.47 -29.94
N VAL A 385 26.18 14.49 -29.14
CA VAL A 385 27.03 13.38 -28.70
C VAL A 385 27.43 12.51 -29.89
N LYS A 386 26.49 12.22 -30.80
CA LYS A 386 26.75 11.43 -32.02
C LYS A 386 27.76 12.12 -32.93
N GLU A 387 27.62 13.43 -33.15
CA GLU A 387 28.57 14.23 -33.93
C GLU A 387 29.97 14.23 -33.30
N ALA A 388 30.08 14.42 -31.99
CA ALA A 388 31.36 14.41 -31.29
C ALA A 388 32.05 13.04 -31.36
N ILE A 389 31.30 11.95 -31.22
CA ILE A 389 31.81 10.58 -31.37
C ILE A 389 32.25 10.32 -32.82
N ALA A 390 31.46 10.74 -33.81
CA ALA A 390 31.80 10.58 -35.21
C ALA A 390 33.08 11.36 -35.57
N TRP A 391 33.26 12.56 -35.01
CA TRP A 391 34.49 13.33 -35.15
C TRP A 391 35.68 12.57 -34.56
N TRP A 392 35.55 12.05 -33.33
CA TRP A 392 36.61 11.26 -32.69
C TRP A 392 36.95 9.99 -33.49
N GLN A 393 35.97 9.29 -34.05
CA GLN A 393 36.24 8.11 -34.88
C GLN A 393 36.98 8.46 -36.17
N ARG A 394 36.57 9.54 -36.84
CA ARG A 394 37.16 10.01 -38.11
C ARG A 394 38.62 10.44 -37.96
N HIS A 395 38.99 11.03 -36.82
CA HIS A 395 40.33 11.55 -36.56
C HIS A 395 41.24 10.56 -35.83
N ARG A 396 40.89 9.27 -35.82
CA ARG A 396 41.70 8.23 -35.20
C ARG A 396 43.09 8.16 -35.88
N PRO A 397 44.20 8.28 -35.13
CA PRO A 397 45.52 8.07 -35.68
C PRO A 397 45.67 6.62 -36.20
N PRO A 398 46.56 6.35 -37.17
CA PRO A 398 46.78 5.01 -37.74
C PRO A 398 47.54 4.09 -36.77
N ILE A 399 46.92 3.79 -35.63
CA ILE A 399 47.52 3.06 -34.50
C ILE A 399 47.79 1.60 -34.89
N GLU A 400 46.95 1.03 -35.76
CA GLU A 400 47.09 -0.33 -36.30
C GLU A 400 48.43 -0.49 -37.04
N GLU A 401 48.83 0.51 -37.82
CA GLU A 401 50.11 0.51 -38.52
C GLU A 401 51.27 0.54 -37.53
N LEU A 402 51.16 1.30 -36.43
CA LEU A 402 52.17 1.36 -35.38
C LEU A 402 52.28 0.04 -34.59
N LEU A 403 51.17 -0.65 -34.36
CA LEU A 403 51.13 -1.95 -33.68
C LEU A 403 51.84 -3.05 -34.48
N GLN A 404 51.87 -2.95 -35.81
CA GLN A 404 52.52 -3.90 -36.71
C GLN A 404 54.03 -3.65 -36.87
N LYS A 405 54.56 -2.51 -36.41
CA LYS A 405 55.99 -2.18 -36.52
C LYS A 405 56.83 -2.91 -35.45
N PRO A 406 57.95 -3.57 -35.84
CA PRO A 406 58.84 -4.25 -34.90
C PRO A 406 59.37 -3.29 -33.82
N GLY A 407 59.24 -3.67 -32.54
CA GLY A 407 59.69 -2.88 -31.40
C GLY A 407 58.72 -1.79 -30.91
N PHE A 408 57.61 -1.51 -31.61
CA PHE A 408 56.68 -0.41 -31.28
C PHE A 408 55.34 -0.86 -30.69
N ALA A 409 55.12 -2.16 -30.50
CA ALA A 409 53.84 -2.71 -30.02
C ALA A 409 53.41 -2.18 -28.63
N SER A 410 54.35 -1.90 -27.73
CA SER A 410 54.06 -1.28 -26.42
C SER A 410 53.55 0.16 -26.56
N SER A 411 54.24 0.98 -27.34
CA SER A 411 53.87 2.37 -27.65
C SER A 411 52.55 2.45 -28.41
N GLY A 412 52.29 1.56 -29.37
CA GLY A 412 51.01 1.45 -30.06
C GLY A 412 49.85 1.15 -29.13
N ARG A 413 50.02 0.21 -28.18
CA ARG A 413 49.01 -0.08 -27.14
C ARG A 413 48.78 1.10 -26.20
N GLN A 414 49.83 1.84 -25.85
CA GLN A 414 49.71 3.04 -25.03
C GLN A 414 48.92 4.13 -25.76
N LEU A 415 49.24 4.40 -27.03
CA LEU A 415 48.53 5.39 -27.85
C LEU A 415 47.05 5.02 -28.04
N LEU A 416 46.74 3.73 -28.23
CA LEU A 416 45.36 3.24 -28.28
C LEU A 416 44.58 3.57 -27.00
N ARG A 417 45.17 3.29 -25.83
CA ARG A 417 44.55 3.61 -24.53
C ARG A 417 44.31 5.11 -24.38
N LEU A 418 45.30 5.94 -24.73
CA LEU A 418 45.16 7.40 -24.69
C LEU A 418 44.06 7.89 -25.63
N TRP A 419 43.96 7.32 -26.83
CA TRP A 419 42.91 7.68 -27.78
C TRP A 419 41.51 7.29 -27.30
N GLN A 420 41.37 6.13 -26.68
CA GLN A 420 40.12 5.69 -26.05
C GLN A 420 39.72 6.62 -24.89
N GLN A 421 40.68 7.02 -24.05
CA GLN A 421 40.46 7.99 -22.98
C GLN A 421 40.06 9.38 -23.52
N ALA A 422 40.68 9.82 -24.62
CA ALA A 422 40.30 11.04 -25.31
C ALA A 422 38.85 10.97 -25.83
N GLY A 423 38.45 9.86 -26.43
CA GLY A 423 37.06 9.63 -26.86
C GLY A 423 36.05 9.71 -25.72
N GLN A 424 36.36 9.10 -24.57
CA GLN A 424 35.52 9.23 -23.37
C GLN A 424 35.44 10.69 -22.87
N SER A 425 36.56 11.42 -22.92
CA SER A 425 36.63 12.83 -22.52
C SER A 425 35.81 13.72 -23.45
N ILE A 426 35.88 13.50 -24.76
CA ILE A 426 35.07 14.17 -25.79
C ILE A 426 33.58 13.90 -25.57
N ARG A 427 33.20 12.62 -25.37
CA ARG A 427 31.81 12.26 -25.05
C ARG A 427 31.32 12.99 -23.80
N ARG A 428 32.11 13.03 -22.73
CA ARG A 428 31.76 13.76 -21.49
C ARG A 428 31.65 15.26 -21.73
N ALA A 429 32.51 15.85 -22.55
CA ALA A 429 32.43 17.26 -22.91
C ALA A 429 31.15 17.58 -23.70
N ALA A 430 30.80 16.75 -24.68
CA ALA A 430 29.55 16.88 -25.44
C ALA A 430 28.31 16.76 -24.52
N LEU A 431 28.32 15.81 -23.57
CA LEU A 431 27.24 15.68 -22.60
C LEU A 431 27.16 16.89 -21.66
N ARG A 432 28.29 17.45 -21.21
CA ARG A 432 28.30 18.69 -20.41
C ARG A 432 27.74 19.87 -21.20
N GLN A 433 28.05 19.97 -22.49
CA GLN A 433 27.48 20.99 -23.36
C GLN A 433 25.98 20.78 -23.55
N ALA A 434 25.52 19.53 -23.70
CA ALA A 434 24.08 19.22 -23.74
C ALA A 434 23.38 19.62 -22.43
N LEU A 435 23.97 19.31 -21.27
CA LEU A 435 23.46 19.72 -19.96
C LEU A 435 23.31 21.24 -19.85
N HIS A 436 24.26 22.01 -20.41
CA HIS A 436 24.19 23.47 -20.43
C HIS A 436 23.15 23.98 -21.43
N LYS A 437 23.15 23.44 -22.66
CA LYS A 437 22.26 23.84 -23.75
C LYS A 437 20.78 23.59 -23.41
N TYR A 438 20.48 22.47 -22.77
CA TYR A 438 19.11 22.06 -22.42
C TYR A 438 18.77 22.27 -20.94
N ALA A 439 19.56 23.08 -20.21
CA ALA A 439 19.32 23.36 -18.80
C ALA A 439 17.89 23.86 -18.53
N PRO A 440 17.29 24.78 -19.31
CA PRO A 440 15.93 25.27 -19.05
C PRO A 440 14.87 24.16 -19.08
N GLN A 441 14.94 23.27 -20.07
CA GLN A 441 13.98 22.17 -20.24
C GLN A 441 14.19 21.08 -19.17
N ILE A 442 15.44 20.75 -18.86
CA ILE A 442 15.79 19.82 -17.79
C ILE A 442 15.26 20.34 -16.46
N ASP A 443 15.53 21.61 -16.13
CA ASP A 443 15.12 22.19 -14.86
C ASP A 443 13.59 22.36 -14.79
N ALA A 444 12.90 22.58 -15.92
CA ALA A 444 11.44 22.55 -15.97
C ALA A 444 10.88 21.18 -15.58
N ILE A 445 11.43 20.08 -16.12
CA ILE A 445 11.02 18.71 -15.76
C ILE A 445 11.33 18.40 -14.29
N LEU A 446 12.52 18.80 -13.80
CA LEU A 446 12.89 18.58 -12.40
C LEU A 446 11.99 19.38 -11.44
N ARG A 447 11.64 20.62 -11.77
CA ARG A 447 10.68 21.42 -10.99
C ARG A 447 9.28 20.81 -11.00
N PHE A 448 8.79 20.40 -12.17
CA PHE A 448 7.51 19.68 -12.30
C PHE A 448 7.49 18.43 -11.41
N ARG A 449 8.52 17.58 -11.52
CA ARG A 449 8.68 16.39 -10.69
C ARG A 449 8.59 16.72 -9.21
N SER A 450 9.34 17.72 -8.75
CA SER A 450 9.40 18.10 -7.33
C SER A 450 8.13 18.76 -6.81
N ARG A 451 7.33 19.42 -7.66
CA ARG A 451 6.01 19.95 -7.26
C ARG A 451 4.98 18.85 -7.08
N ILE A 452 4.97 17.89 -8.00
CA ILE A 452 4.08 16.73 -7.93
C ILE A 452 4.49 15.81 -6.78
N GLU A 453 5.75 15.37 -6.71
CA GLU A 453 6.29 14.56 -5.60
C GLU A 453 7.74 14.95 -5.30
N PRO A 454 7.97 15.71 -4.20
CA PRO A 454 9.31 16.00 -3.72
C PRO A 454 10.13 14.72 -3.48
N GLU A 455 11.45 14.79 -3.64
CA GLU A 455 12.32 13.62 -3.48
C GLU A 455 12.13 12.97 -2.09
N GLY A 456 11.88 11.66 -2.09
CA GLY A 456 11.64 10.88 -0.87
C GLY A 456 10.23 11.01 -0.27
N ARG A 457 9.34 11.83 -0.84
CA ARG A 457 7.94 11.98 -0.39
C ARG A 457 6.99 11.49 -1.49
N SER A 458 6.06 10.62 -1.11
CA SER A 458 4.99 10.17 -2.01
C SER A 458 3.67 10.85 -1.65
N GLN A 459 2.94 11.30 -2.68
CA GLN A 459 1.62 11.93 -2.55
C GLN A 459 0.67 11.01 -1.81
N GLU A 460 0.50 9.77 -2.28
CA GLU A 460 -0.46 8.82 -1.70
C GLU A 460 -0.18 8.50 -0.22
N ARG A 461 1.07 8.64 0.23
CA ARG A 461 1.49 8.40 1.62
C ARG A 461 1.47 9.62 2.52
N THR A 462 1.35 10.80 1.95
CA THR A 462 1.45 12.06 2.70
C THR A 462 0.17 12.85 2.60
N LEU A 463 -0.26 13.15 1.37
CA LEU A 463 -1.39 14.03 1.12
C LEU A 463 -2.70 13.27 1.29
N ASN A 464 -3.69 13.99 1.80
CA ASN A 464 -5.06 13.55 1.89
C ASN A 464 -5.84 13.89 0.61
N ILE A 465 -7.01 13.28 0.43
CA ILE A 465 -7.90 13.55 -0.71
C ILE A 465 -8.24 15.05 -0.88
N HIS A 466 -8.38 15.80 0.21
CA HIS A 466 -8.69 17.23 0.15
C HIS A 466 -7.56 18.08 -0.44
N ALA A 467 -6.33 17.54 -0.57
CA ALA A 467 -5.27 18.19 -1.34
C ALA A 467 -5.59 18.29 -2.84
N PHE A 468 -6.50 17.44 -3.32
CA PHE A 468 -6.90 17.34 -4.74
C PHE A 468 -8.35 17.77 -4.96
N ALA A 469 -9.23 17.52 -3.99
CA ALA A 469 -10.65 17.83 -4.07
C ALA A 469 -11.20 18.31 -2.72
N PRO A 470 -10.90 19.56 -2.31
CA PRO A 470 -11.28 20.07 -0.98
C PRO A 470 -12.80 20.19 -0.79
N GLN A 471 -13.54 20.47 -1.86
CA GLN A 471 -15.00 20.74 -1.79
C GLN A 471 -15.86 19.59 -2.33
N ALA A 472 -15.33 18.74 -3.22
CA ALA A 472 -16.09 17.67 -3.87
C ALA A 472 -15.33 16.33 -3.90
N PRO A 473 -14.88 15.81 -2.74
CA PRO A 473 -14.07 14.59 -2.72
C PRO A 473 -14.85 13.33 -3.15
N ALA A 474 -16.16 13.27 -2.92
CA ALA A 474 -16.97 12.12 -3.36
C ALA A 474 -17.03 12.01 -4.89
N GLN A 475 -17.28 13.12 -5.60
CA GLN A 475 -17.23 13.15 -7.06
C GLN A 475 -15.83 12.77 -7.57
N TRP A 476 -14.79 13.32 -6.93
CA TRP A 476 -13.42 12.97 -7.26
C TRP A 476 -13.15 11.47 -7.11
N VAL A 477 -13.68 10.80 -6.08
CA VAL A 477 -13.54 9.34 -5.91
C VAL A 477 -14.22 8.55 -7.03
N GLN A 478 -15.39 8.99 -7.50
CA GLN A 478 -16.08 8.33 -8.62
C GLN A 478 -15.26 8.44 -9.91
N ASP A 479 -14.77 9.63 -10.22
CA ASP A 479 -13.91 9.86 -11.38
C ASP A 479 -12.60 9.09 -11.24
N PHE A 480 -12.04 9.05 -10.03
CA PHE A 480 -10.83 8.33 -9.68
C PHE A 480 -10.96 6.83 -9.93
N ILE A 481 -12.06 6.20 -9.48
CA ILE A 481 -12.35 4.77 -9.72
C ILE A 481 -12.44 4.51 -11.22
N HIS A 482 -13.13 5.36 -11.98
CA HIS A 482 -13.24 5.24 -13.43
C HIS A 482 -11.87 5.29 -14.13
N HIS A 483 -11.01 6.24 -13.77
CA HIS A 483 -9.65 6.34 -14.32
C HIS A 483 -8.79 5.13 -13.94
N MET A 484 -8.86 4.68 -12.69
CA MET A 484 -8.12 3.50 -12.22
C MET A 484 -8.55 2.22 -12.93
N ALA A 485 -9.83 2.08 -13.29
CA ALA A 485 -10.36 0.93 -14.02
C ALA A 485 -9.80 0.85 -15.46
N ASN A 486 -9.61 2.01 -16.10
CA ASN A 486 -9.19 2.13 -17.49
C ASN A 486 -7.67 2.24 -17.67
N THR A 487 -6.91 2.29 -16.58
CA THR A 487 -5.44 2.39 -16.63
C THR A 487 -4.80 1.02 -16.37
N PRO A 488 -4.16 0.40 -17.38
CA PRO A 488 -3.51 -0.90 -17.21
C PRO A 488 -2.20 -0.82 -16.41
N SER A 489 -1.63 0.39 -16.26
CA SER A 489 -0.41 0.61 -15.48
C SER A 489 -0.64 0.44 -13.97
N GLU A 490 0.37 -0.08 -13.29
CA GLU A 490 0.46 -0.09 -11.83
C GLU A 490 0.63 1.32 -11.24
N MET A 491 1.04 2.29 -12.08
CA MET A 491 1.05 3.72 -11.77
C MET A 491 -0.08 4.43 -12.53
N VAL A 492 -1.05 4.96 -11.78
CA VAL A 492 -2.16 5.72 -12.36
C VAL A 492 -1.84 7.20 -12.31
N HIS A 493 -1.85 7.84 -13.48
CA HIS A 493 -1.71 9.28 -13.66
C HIS A 493 -3.07 9.89 -13.91
N ILE A 494 -3.49 10.78 -13.02
CA ILE A 494 -4.79 11.45 -13.13
C ILE A 494 -4.52 12.90 -13.44
N MET A 495 -4.87 13.29 -14.67
CA MET A 495 -4.88 14.68 -15.11
C MET A 495 -6.24 15.27 -14.71
N PRO A 496 -6.30 16.54 -14.30
CA PRO A 496 -7.58 17.20 -14.12
C PRO A 496 -8.37 17.11 -15.43
N THR A 497 -9.59 16.57 -15.35
CA THR A 497 -10.59 16.77 -16.39
C THR A 497 -10.83 18.27 -16.50
N ALA A 498 -10.91 18.79 -17.72
CA ALA A 498 -10.97 20.22 -18.02
C ALA A 498 -12.29 20.89 -17.61
N HIS A 499 -12.80 20.65 -16.40
CA HIS A 499 -13.97 21.28 -15.81
C HIS A 499 -13.63 21.66 -14.36
N SER A 500 -12.90 22.77 -14.20
CA SER A 500 -12.87 23.58 -12.99
C SER A 500 -12.98 25.04 -13.39
#